data_AF-A0A383D2W6-F1
#
_entry.id   AF-A0A383D2W6-F1
#
_cell.length_a   1.000
_cell.length_b   1.000
_cell.length_c   1.000
_cell.angle_alpha   90.00
_cell.angle_beta   90.00
_cell.angle_gamma   90.00
#
_symmetry.space_group_name_H-M   'P 1'
#
loop_
_entity.id
_entity.type
_entity.pdbx_description
1 polymer ?
#
loop_
_entity_poly.entity_id
_entity_poly.type
_entity_poly.pdbx_seq_one_letter_code
_entity_poly.pdbx_strand_id
1 'polypeptide(L)'
;VYLACVFLPLIAAFISGFFGRIIGDRAAQIVTSSALVISFLISLLILNDVAFEGNVYQVQLLTWISSGSFEVSWALQFDSLTAVMVFVVTIVSSVVHIYS
;
A
#
# COMPACT_ATOMS: atom_id res chain seq x y z
N VAL A 1 1.86 -10.35 -0.58
CA VAL A 1 1.72 -9.44 -1.76
C VAL A 1 0.78 -8.29 -1.44
N TYR A 2 -0.50 -8.56 -1.16
CA TYR A 2 -1.52 -7.53 -0.88
C TYR A 2 -1.16 -6.53 0.23
N LEU A 3 -0.69 -7.03 1.38
CA LEU A 3 -0.28 -6.18 2.50
C LEU A 3 0.90 -5.28 2.13
N ALA A 4 1.89 -5.83 1.43
CA ALA A 4 3.10 -5.08 1.09
C ALA A 4 2.78 -3.85 0.23
N CYS A 5 1.86 -3.96 -0.72
CA CYS A 5 1.43 -2.83 -1.56
C CYS A 5 0.88 -1.65 -0.73
N VAL A 6 0.17 -1.94 0.36
CA VAL A 6 -0.44 -0.91 1.23
C VAL A 6 0.54 -0.41 2.28
N PHE A 7 1.35 -1.30 2.88
CA PHE A 7 2.20 -0.96 4.02
C PHE A 7 3.60 -0.45 3.63
N LEU A 8 4.11 -0.75 2.44
CA LEU A 8 5.43 -0.24 2.00
C LEU A 8 5.52 1.30 2.03
N PRO A 9 4.55 2.06 1.45
CA PRO A 9 4.58 3.52 1.51
C PRO A 9 4.46 4.04 2.95
N LEU A 10 3.71 3.34 3.80
CA LEU A 10 3.57 3.70 5.22
C LEU A 10 4.90 3.54 5.97
N ILE A 11 5.63 2.44 5.73
CA ILE A 11 6.94 2.21 6.31
C ILE A 11 7.93 3.27 5.83
N ALA A 12 7.93 3.59 4.54
CA ALA A 12 8.80 4.63 3.99
C ALA A 12 8.49 6.02 4.59
N ALA A 13 7.22 6.35 4.76
CA ALA A 13 6.79 7.58 5.43
C ALA A 13 7.22 7.61 6.90
N PHE A 14 7.15 6.48 7.61
CA PHE A 14 7.64 6.39 8.99
C PHE A 14 9.15 6.60 9.07
N ILE A 15 9.93 5.94 8.21
CA ILE A 15 11.39 6.08 8.16
C ILE A 15 11.78 7.51 7.83
N SER A 16 11.28 8.07 6.72
CA SER A 16 11.65 9.42 6.28
C SER A 16 11.07 10.51 7.19
N GLY A 17 9.91 10.29 7.82
CA GLY A 17 9.28 11.25 8.74
C GLY A 17 10.02 11.38 10.07
N PHE A 18 10.34 10.26 10.73
CA PHE A 18 11.01 10.27 12.03
C PHE A 18 12.54 10.38 11.93
N PHE A 19 13.14 9.73 10.92
CA PHE A 19 14.60 9.63 10.79
C PHE A 19 15.17 10.50 9.65
N GLY A 20 14.35 11.27 8.94
CA GLY A 20 14.75 12.12 7.81
C GLY A 20 15.94 13.04 8.11
N ARG A 21 15.99 13.63 9.30
CA ARG A 21 17.10 14.50 9.74
C ARG A 21 18.43 13.77 9.92
N ILE A 22 18.39 12.46 10.19
CA ILE A 22 19.58 11.64 10.43
C ILE A 22 20.10 11.08 9.10
N ILE A 23 19.19 10.61 8.23
CA ILE A 23 19.55 10.01 6.93
C ILE A 23 19.84 11.04 5.84
N GLY A 24 19.34 12.27 5.99
CA GLY A 24 19.48 13.36 5.04
C GLY A 24 18.49 13.29 3.86
N ASP A 25 18.29 14.44 3.21
CA ASP A 25 17.21 14.65 2.24
C ASP A 25 17.27 13.68 1.06
N ARG A 26 18.45 13.44 0.48
CA ARG A 26 18.61 12.52 -0.66
C ARG A 26 18.24 11.08 -0.31
N ALA A 27 18.66 10.60 0.86
CA ALA A 27 18.33 9.25 1.28
C ALA A 27 16.82 9.13 1.57
N ALA A 28 16.22 10.12 2.22
CA ALA A 28 14.79 10.17 2.48
C ALA A 28 13.96 10.16 1.18
N GLN A 29 14.40 10.88 0.14
CA GLN A 29 13.78 10.88 -1.19
C GLN A 29 13.90 9.50 -1.86
N ILE A 30 15.09 8.90 -1.85
CA ILE A 30 15.30 7.56 -2.45
C ILE A 30 14.41 6.52 -1.75
N VAL A 31 14.30 6.56 -0.43
CA VAL A 31 13.48 5.62 0.35
C VAL A 31 12.00 5.74 0.01
N THR A 32 11.44 6.95 -0.05
CA THR A 32 10.01 7.14 -0.36
C THR A 32 9.68 6.82 -1.81
N SER A 33 10.50 7.28 -2.76
CA SER A 33 10.26 7.04 -4.18
C SER A 33 10.44 5.57 -4.55
N SER A 34 11.47 4.89 -4.02
CA SER A 34 11.67 3.46 -4.27
C SER A 34 10.55 2.60 -3.67
N ALA A 35 10.07 2.91 -2.46
CA ALA A 35 8.98 2.19 -1.84
C ALA A 35 7.67 2.30 -2.63
N LEU A 36 7.37 3.48 -3.20
CA LEU A 36 6.20 3.64 -4.07
C LEU A 36 6.35 2.91 -5.39
N VAL A 37 7.53 2.97 -6.04
CA VAL A 37 7.79 2.22 -7.27
C VAL A 37 7.65 0.72 -7.03
N ILE A 38 8.17 0.18 -5.92
CA ILE A 38 7.99 -1.23 -5.56
C ILE A 38 6.49 -1.53 -5.32
N SER A 39 5.77 -0.64 -4.65
CA SER A 39 4.32 -0.81 -4.42
C SER A 39 3.52 -0.83 -5.72
N PHE A 40 3.91 -0.01 -6.71
CA PHE A 40 3.37 -0.02 -8.06
C PHE A 40 3.67 -1.34 -8.81
N LEU A 41 4.91 -1.84 -8.72
CA LEU A 41 5.24 -3.13 -9.35
C LEU A 41 4.45 -4.28 -8.71
N ILE A 42 4.19 -4.22 -7.41
CA ILE A 42 3.34 -5.19 -6.71
C ILE A 42 1.86 -5.03 -7.13
N SER A 43 1.37 -3.81 -7.35
CA SER A 43 -0.02 -3.58 -7.75
C SER A 43 -0.34 -4.14 -9.13
N LEU A 44 0.64 -4.27 -10.03
CA LEU A 44 0.48 -5.00 -11.30
C LEU A 44 0.15 -6.49 -11.09
N LEU A 45 0.77 -7.13 -10.11
CA LEU A 45 0.48 -8.53 -9.78
C LEU A 45 -0.92 -8.69 -9.20
N ILE A 46 -1.32 -7.77 -8.32
CA ILE A 46 -2.67 -7.73 -7.73
C ILE A 46 -3.71 -7.47 -8.81
N LEU A 47 -3.44 -6.57 -9.74
CA LEU A 47 -4.33 -6.26 -10.85
C LEU A 47 -4.56 -7.50 -11.73
N ASN A 48 -3.50 -8.25 -12.07
CA ASN A 48 -3.62 -9.49 -12.83
C ASN A 48 -4.52 -10.52 -12.12
N ASP A 49 -4.18 -10.85 -10.88
CA ASP A 49 -4.85 -11.91 -10.12
C ASP A 49 -6.29 -11.54 -9.68
N VAL A 50 -6.59 -10.28 -9.38
CA VAL A 50 -7.91 -9.89 -8.85
C VAL A 50 -8.82 -9.30 -9.94
N ALA A 51 -8.30 -8.47 -10.84
CA ALA A 51 -9.12 -7.83 -11.86
C ALA A 51 -9.29 -8.68 -13.13
N PHE A 52 -8.27 -9.43 -13.54
CA PHE A 52 -8.34 -10.25 -14.76
C PHE A 52 -8.71 -11.71 -14.49
N GLU A 53 -8.18 -12.32 -13.43
CA GLU A 53 -8.53 -13.71 -13.05
C GLU A 53 -9.79 -13.80 -12.17
N GLY A 54 -10.23 -12.67 -11.59
CA GLY A 54 -11.49 -12.57 -10.85
C GLY A 54 -11.45 -13.16 -9.44
N ASN A 55 -10.26 -13.42 -8.91
CA ASN A 55 -10.11 -13.90 -7.53
C ASN A 55 -10.43 -12.78 -6.54
N VAL A 56 -11.11 -13.11 -5.43
CA VAL A 56 -11.42 -12.14 -4.36
C VAL A 56 -10.72 -12.58 -3.09
N TYR A 57 -9.99 -11.66 -2.47
CA TYR A 57 -9.27 -11.92 -1.23
C TYR A 57 -9.72 -10.98 -0.13
N GLN A 58 -9.89 -11.52 1.07
CA GLN A 58 -10.13 -10.73 2.27
C GLN A 58 -9.03 -11.03 3.29
N VAL A 59 -8.24 -10.03 3.62
CA VAL A 59 -7.15 -10.14 4.59
C VAL A 59 -7.57 -9.43 5.88
N GLN A 60 -7.96 -10.19 6.89
CA GLN A 60 -8.24 -9.66 8.22
C GLN A 60 -6.93 -9.33 8.94
N LEU A 61 -6.82 -8.11 9.45
CA LEU A 61 -5.63 -7.64 10.16
C LEU A 61 -5.80 -7.78 11.68
N LEU A 62 -6.90 -7.23 12.21
CA LEU A 62 -7.26 -7.32 13.64
C LEU A 62 -8.74 -6.99 13.83
N THR A 63 -9.31 -7.39 14.96
CA THR A 63 -10.64 -6.92 15.39
C THR A 63 -10.50 -5.52 15.94
N TRP A 64 -11.12 -4.53 15.28
CA TRP A 64 -10.99 -3.13 15.65
C TRP A 64 -11.90 -2.77 16.83
N ILE A 65 -13.15 -3.24 16.79
CA ILE A 65 -14.14 -3.00 17.84
C ILE A 65 -14.83 -4.32 18.14
N SER A 66 -14.91 -4.69 19.42
CA SER A 66 -15.77 -5.78 19.90
C SER A 66 -16.52 -5.27 21.13
N SER A 67 -17.85 -5.28 21.05
CA SER A 67 -18.74 -4.84 22.13
C SER A 67 -20.00 -5.69 22.14
N GLY A 68 -20.01 -6.71 23.00
CA GLY A 68 -21.12 -7.67 23.09
C GLY A 68 -21.26 -8.46 21.79
N SER A 69 -22.38 -8.29 21.08
CA SER A 69 -22.62 -8.91 19.77
C SER A 69 -22.16 -8.08 18.57
N PHE A 70 -21.65 -6.86 18.79
CA PHE A 70 -21.17 -5.99 17.74
C PHE A 70 -19.66 -6.17 17.55
N GLU A 71 -19.26 -6.72 16.41
CA GLU A 71 -17.86 -6.93 16.04
C GLU A 71 -17.54 -6.25 14.70
N VAL A 72 -16.48 -5.45 14.69
CA VAL A 72 -15.96 -4.77 13.49
C VAL A 72 -14.51 -5.20 13.30
N SER A 73 -14.26 -5.91 12.21
CA SER A 73 -12.92 -6.32 11.81
C SER A 73 -12.27 -5.26 10.95
N TRP A 74 -11.04 -4.88 11.28
CA TRP A 74 -10.17 -4.18 10.34
C TRP A 74 -9.63 -5.20 9.34
N ALA A 75 -10.19 -5.17 8.14
CA ALA A 75 -9.84 -6.10 7.06
C ALA A 75 -9.65 -5.34 5.75
N LEU A 76 -8.74 -5.84 4.91
CA LEU A 76 -8.52 -5.36 3.56
C LEU A 76 -9.21 -6.32 2.59
N GLN A 77 -10.17 -5.79 1.86
CA GLN A 77 -10.86 -6.52 0.79
C GLN A 77 -10.22 -6.16 -0.55
N PHE A 78 -9.85 -7.18 -1.31
CA PHE A 78 -9.31 -7.08 -2.66
C PHE A 78 -10.31 -7.73 -3.61
N ASP A 79 -11.08 -6.87 -4.26
CA ASP A 79 -11.98 -7.15 -5.36
C ASP A 79 -11.50 -6.41 -6.62
N SER A 80 -12.14 -6.65 -7.76
CA SER A 80 -11.70 -6.06 -9.03
C SER A 80 -11.67 -4.53 -9.01
N LEU A 81 -12.59 -3.89 -8.28
CA LEU A 81 -12.62 -2.43 -8.14
C LEU A 81 -11.41 -1.93 -7.33
N THR A 82 -11.17 -2.49 -6.16
CA THR A 82 -10.03 -2.11 -5.30
C THR A 82 -8.70 -2.42 -5.96
N ALA A 83 -8.56 -3.51 -6.71
CA ALA A 83 -7.35 -3.82 -7.46
C ALA A 83 -7.01 -2.73 -8.50
N VAL A 84 -8.00 -2.26 -9.26
CA VAL A 84 -7.83 -1.14 -10.19
C VAL A 84 -7.45 0.14 -9.45
N MET A 85 -8.11 0.45 -8.34
CA MET A 85 -7.83 1.66 -7.56
C MET A 85 -6.41 1.64 -6.96
N VAL A 86 -5.97 0.51 -6.42
CA VAL A 86 -4.61 0.35 -5.88
C VAL A 86 -3.58 0.55 -7.00
N PHE A 87 -3.82 0.01 -8.19
CA PHE A 87 -2.95 0.25 -9.36
C PHE A 87 -2.88 1.73 -9.73
N VAL A 88 -4.02 2.41 -9.90
CA VAL A 88 -4.09 3.83 -10.30
C VAL A 88 -3.43 4.75 -9.25
N VAL A 89 -3.70 4.51 -7.96
CA VAL A 89 -3.11 5.33 -6.89
C VAL A 89 -1.60 5.14 -6.82
N THR A 90 -1.11 3.89 -6.92
CA THR A 90 0.34 3.62 -6.82
C THR A 90 1.12 4.13 -8.02
N ILE A 91 0.58 4.06 -9.25
CA ILE A 91 1.26 4.61 -10.44
C ILE A 91 1.36 6.13 -10.39
N VAL A 92 0.24 6.83 -10.11
CA VAL A 92 0.22 8.29 -10.04
C VAL A 92 1.14 8.77 -8.92
N SER A 93 1.07 8.14 -7.75
CA SER A 93 1.93 8.49 -6.61
C SER A 93 3.41 8.25 -6.91
N SER A 94 3.77 7.15 -7.59
CA SER A 94 5.16 6.86 -7.97
C SER A 94 5.72 7.94 -8.89
N VAL A 95 4.94 8.37 -9.89
CA VAL A 95 5.35 9.44 -10.83
C VAL A 95 5.53 10.77 -10.10
N VAL A 96 4.58 11.14 -9.23
CA VAL A 96 4.66 12.39 -8.45
C VAL A 96 5.88 12.41 -7.53
N HIS A 97 6.20 11.30 -6.85
CA HIS A 97 7.37 11.20 -5.98
C HIS A 97 8.72 11.15 -6.70
N ILE A 98 8.74 10.69 -7.96
CA ILE A 98 9.96 10.76 -8.78
C ILE A 98 10.17 12.19 -9.30
N TYR A 99 9.07 12.92 -9.55
CA TYR A 99 9.11 14.29 -10.04
C TYR A 99 9.51 15.31 -8.96
N SER A 100 9.11 15.10 -7.71
CA SER A 100 9.45 15.95 -6.56
C SER A 100 10.92 15.81 -6.14
#